data_AF-A0A832M6N8-F1
#
_entry.id   AF-A0A832M6N8-F1
#
_cell.length_a   1.000
_cell.length_b   1.000
_cell.length_c   1.000
_cell.angle_alpha   90.00
_cell.angle_beta   90.00
_cell.angle_gamma   90.00
#
_symmetry.space_group_name_H-M   'P 1'
#
loop_
_entity.id
_entity.type
_entity.pdbx_description
1 polymer ?
#
loop_
_entity_poly.entity_id
_entity_poly.type
_entity_poly.pdbx_seq_one_letter_code
_entity_poly.pdbx_strand_id
1 'polypeptide(L)'
;MEEIGNQIDFIAEQLKESTRDALGTEIQKCNRSYAFATVSQKASERIESVWKSSHGRWSIIPGKEAFARLSCWSKSSFNVSFSAVNIAREILPEEIDSEIVEVLTCIEMDRAFVCRELGD
;
A
#
# COMPACT_ATOMS: atom_id res chain seq x y z
N MET A 1 8.10 -10.52 18.07
CA MET A 1 7.95 -9.40 17.12
C MET A 1 8.59 -9.70 15.77
N GLU A 2 9.80 -10.27 15.75
CA GLU A 2 10.51 -10.62 14.51
C GLU A 2 9.73 -11.55 13.57
N GLU A 3 8.98 -12.52 14.10
CA GLU A 3 8.16 -13.45 13.30
C GLU A 3 7.05 -12.77 12.48
N ILE A 4 6.35 -11.78 13.07
CA ILE A 4 5.29 -11.04 12.36
C ILE A 4 5.91 -10.19 11.26
N GLY A 5 7.00 -9.48 11.55
CA GLY A 5 7.72 -8.66 10.57
C GLY A 5 8.22 -9.50 9.40
N ASN A 6 8.80 -10.66 9.68
CA ASN A 6 9.26 -11.60 8.65
C ASN A 6 8.10 -12.12 7.77
N GLN A 7 6.94 -12.38 8.37
CA GLN A 7 5.78 -12.79 7.61
C GLN A 7 5.24 -11.66 6.72
N ILE A 8 5.24 -10.43 7.20
CA ILE A 8 4.87 -9.26 6.39
C ILE A 8 5.86 -9.09 5.24
N ASP A 9 7.17 -9.22 5.50
CA ASP A 9 8.20 -9.19 4.46
C ASP A 9 8.00 -10.30 3.42
N PHE A 10 7.70 -11.52 3.85
CA PHE A 10 7.36 -12.62 2.94
C PHE A 10 6.15 -12.30 2.07
N ILE A 11 5.08 -11.77 2.66
CA ILE A 11 3.89 -11.34 1.92
C ILE A 11 4.23 -10.21 0.95
N ALA A 12 5.05 -9.25 1.37
CA ALA A 12 5.47 -8.11 0.55
C ALA A 12 6.22 -8.55 -0.70
N GLU A 13 7.17 -9.49 -0.58
CA GLU A 13 7.88 -10.05 -1.74
C GLU A 13 6.91 -10.71 -2.74
N GLN A 14 5.90 -11.42 -2.24
CA GLN A 14 4.88 -12.03 -3.11
C GLN A 14 3.94 -11.02 -3.77
N LEU A 15 3.91 -9.78 -3.27
CA LEU A 15 3.10 -8.69 -3.82
C LEU A 15 3.94 -7.72 -4.66
N LYS A 16 5.26 -7.90 -4.79
CA LYS A 16 6.14 -6.93 -5.47
C LYS A 16 5.68 -6.61 -6.90
N GLU A 17 5.38 -7.65 -7.69
CA GLU A 17 4.99 -7.47 -9.09
C GLU A 17 3.65 -6.75 -9.22
N SER A 18 2.63 -7.21 -8.49
CA SER A 18 1.31 -6.58 -8.53
C SER A 18 1.34 -5.14 -8.01
N THR A 19 2.24 -4.85 -7.07
CA THR A 19 2.48 -3.48 -6.60
C THR A 19 3.08 -2.61 -7.70
N ARG A 20 4.04 -3.13 -8.47
CA ARG A 20 4.62 -2.43 -9.63
C ARG A 20 3.56 -2.13 -10.68
N ASP A 21 2.72 -3.10 -11.01
CA ASP A 21 1.63 -2.94 -11.99
C ASP A 21 0.59 -1.91 -11.54
N ALA A 22 0.23 -1.94 -10.25
CA ALA A 22 -0.68 -0.96 -9.66
C ALA A 22 -0.09 0.46 -9.74
N LEU A 23 1.19 0.63 -9.39
CA LEU A 23 1.89 1.92 -9.54
C LEU A 23 1.91 2.39 -10.99
N GLY A 24 2.21 1.51 -11.94
CA GLY A 24 2.18 1.86 -13.37
C GLY A 24 0.80 2.32 -13.82
N THR A 25 -0.26 1.66 -13.33
CA THR A 25 -1.65 2.04 -13.61
C THR A 25 -1.97 3.44 -13.08
N GLU A 26 -1.57 3.77 -11.85
CA GLU A 26 -1.81 5.10 -11.27
C GLU A 26 -0.97 6.18 -11.96
N ILE A 27 0.29 5.90 -12.29
CA ILE A 27 1.16 6.83 -13.05
C ILE A 27 0.52 7.16 -14.41
N GLN A 28 0.00 6.17 -15.13
CA GLN A 28 -0.67 6.38 -16.42
C GLN A 28 -1.98 7.18 -16.28
N LYS A 29 -2.74 6.96 -15.20
CA LYS A 29 -3.97 7.71 -14.93
C LYS A 29 -3.68 9.20 -14.69
N CYS A 30 -2.64 9.51 -13.92
CA CYS A 30 -2.20 10.87 -13.66
C CYS A 30 -1.58 11.52 -14.90
N ASN A 31 -0.80 10.77 -15.66
CA ASN A 31 -0.04 11.25 -16.81
C ASN A 31 -0.41 10.50 -18.09
N ARG A 32 -1.59 10.82 -18.64
CA ARG A 32 -2.14 10.14 -19.84
C ARG A 32 -1.27 10.26 -21.09
N SER A 33 -0.37 11.23 -21.14
CA SER A 33 0.55 11.47 -22.26
C SER A 33 1.81 10.59 -22.21
N TYR A 34 2.10 9.93 -21.09
CA TYR A 34 3.28 9.08 -20.99
C TYR A 34 3.13 7.83 -21.86
N ALA A 35 4.22 7.49 -22.54
CA ALA A 35 4.35 6.23 -23.23
C ALA A 35 4.50 5.09 -22.22
N PHE A 36 4.06 3.89 -22.60
CA PHE A 36 4.15 2.69 -21.76
C PHE A 36 5.56 2.44 -21.21
N ALA A 37 6.59 2.62 -22.03
CA ALA A 37 7.98 2.44 -21.62
C ALA A 37 8.37 3.40 -20.48
N THR A 38 7.95 4.67 -20.55
CA THR A 38 8.20 5.68 -19.51
C THR A 38 7.46 5.35 -18.22
N VAL A 39 6.22 4.88 -18.31
CA VAL A 39 5.43 4.45 -17.13
C VAL A 39 6.08 3.24 -16.44
N SER A 40 6.46 2.23 -17.22
CA SER A 40 7.12 1.02 -16.73
C SER A 40 8.46 1.35 -16.06
N GLN A 41 9.25 2.23 -16.66
CA GLN A 41 10.50 2.72 -16.08
C GLN A 41 10.26 3.42 -14.74
N LYS A 42 9.34 4.42 -14.69
CA LYS A 42 9.04 5.16 -13.46
C LYS A 42 8.50 4.25 -12.34
N ALA A 43 7.63 3.30 -12.66
CA ALA A 43 7.13 2.34 -11.68
C ALA A 43 8.26 1.45 -11.12
N SER A 44 9.18 1.02 -11.99
CA SER A 44 10.35 0.23 -11.59
C SER A 44 11.30 1.03 -10.70
N GLU A 45 11.63 2.27 -11.08
CA GLU A 45 12.46 3.17 -10.29
C GLU A 45 11.88 3.41 -8.89
N ARG A 46 10.56 3.64 -8.81
CA ARG A 46 9.88 3.82 -7.52
C ARG A 46 9.93 2.56 -6.67
N ILE A 47 9.59 1.40 -7.24
CA ILE A 47 9.65 0.12 -6.54
C ILE A 47 11.05 -0.12 -6.00
N GLU A 48 12.08 -0.07 -6.85
CA GLU A 48 13.46 -0.37 -6.44
C GLU A 48 14.00 0.62 -5.41
N SER A 49 13.52 1.87 -5.40
CA SER A 49 13.87 2.85 -4.37
C SER A 49 13.30 2.46 -3.00
N VAL A 50 12.01 2.14 -2.92
CA VAL A 50 11.34 1.87 -1.63
C VAL A 50 11.58 0.44 -1.15
N TRP A 51 11.91 -0.50 -2.06
CA TRP A 51 12.20 -1.90 -1.72
C TRP A 51 13.48 -2.11 -0.90
N LYS A 52 14.29 -1.05 -0.72
CA LYS A 52 15.55 -1.09 0.05
C LYS A 52 15.36 -1.28 1.55
N SER A 53 14.14 -1.12 2.07
CA SER A 53 13.84 -1.25 3.51
C SER A 53 12.50 -1.94 3.73
N SER A 54 12.33 -2.66 4.85
CA SER A 54 11.02 -3.24 5.22
C SER A 54 9.94 -2.18 5.33
N HIS A 55 10.23 -1.06 6.00
CA HIS A 55 9.26 0.04 6.12
C HIS A 55 8.81 0.59 4.76
N GLY A 56 9.75 0.82 3.84
CA GLY A 56 9.43 1.27 2.48
C GLY A 56 8.65 0.26 1.66
N ARG A 57 8.86 -1.05 1.88
CA ARG A 57 8.04 -2.10 1.26
C ARG A 57 6.62 -2.07 1.82
N TRP A 58 6.49 -2.04 3.15
CA TRP A 58 5.20 -2.11 3.83
C TRP A 58 4.31 -0.91 3.53
N SER A 59 4.88 0.25 3.25
CA SER A 59 4.12 1.47 2.95
C SER A 59 3.47 1.49 1.56
N ILE A 60 3.89 0.62 0.62
CA ILE A 60 3.38 0.65 -0.76
C ILE A 60 2.65 -0.61 -1.22
N ILE A 61 2.78 -1.73 -0.50
CA ILE A 61 2.09 -2.96 -0.88
C ILE A 61 0.56 -2.80 -0.75
N PRO A 62 -0.25 -3.53 -1.55
CA PRO A 62 -1.70 -3.51 -1.42
C PRO A 62 -2.17 -3.94 -0.02
N GLY A 63 -2.46 -2.98 0.84
CA GLY A 63 -2.74 -3.23 2.27
C GLY A 63 -3.91 -4.17 2.52
N LYS A 64 -5.00 -4.09 1.72
CA LYS A 64 -6.15 -4.99 1.84
C LYS A 64 -5.76 -6.46 1.62
N GLU A 65 -4.95 -6.72 0.60
CA GLU A 65 -4.46 -8.06 0.28
C GLU A 65 -3.45 -8.53 1.33
N ALA A 66 -2.55 -7.64 1.75
CA ALA A 66 -1.56 -7.94 2.79
C ALA A 66 -2.25 -8.33 4.12
N PHE A 67 -3.24 -7.57 4.57
CA PHE A 67 -4.02 -7.90 5.77
C PHE A 67 -4.83 -9.19 5.63
N ALA A 68 -5.43 -9.45 4.47
CA ALA A 68 -6.15 -10.69 4.23
C ALA A 68 -5.23 -11.92 4.35
N ARG A 69 -4.04 -11.86 3.73
CA ARG A 69 -3.02 -12.92 3.82
C ARG A 69 -2.49 -13.09 5.23
N LEU A 70 -2.20 -11.98 5.92
CA LEU A 70 -1.70 -12.02 7.29
C LEU A 70 -2.75 -12.58 8.27
N SER A 71 -4.03 -12.26 8.08
CA SER A 71 -5.14 -12.82 8.87
C SER A 71 -5.28 -14.33 8.65
N CYS A 72 -5.17 -14.78 7.39
CA CYS A 72 -5.18 -16.21 7.06
C CYS A 72 -4.00 -16.97 7.69
N TRP A 73 -2.80 -16.40 7.63
CA TRP A 73 -1.61 -16.95 8.26
C TRP A 73 -1.76 -17.00 9.80
N SER A 74 -2.19 -15.89 10.42
CA SER A 74 -2.38 -15.83 11.88
C SER A 74 -3.39 -16.87 12.37
N LYS A 75 -4.45 -17.12 11.58
CA LYS A 75 -5.44 -18.15 11.90
C LYS A 75 -4.84 -19.55 11.83
N SER A 76 -4.01 -19.82 10.82
CA SER A 76 -3.35 -21.12 10.67
C SER A 76 -2.28 -21.37 11.74
N SER A 77 -1.53 -20.34 12.12
CA SER A 77 -0.38 -20.46 13.03
C SER A 77 -0.76 -20.34 14.51
N PHE A 78 -1.76 -19.52 14.84
CA PHE A 78 -2.12 -19.18 16.22
C PHE A 78 -3.61 -19.39 16.55
N ASN A 79 -4.41 -19.83 15.58
CA ASN A 79 -5.87 -19.94 15.71
C ASN A 79 -6.56 -18.61 16.08
N VAL A 80 -5.95 -17.48 15.67
CA VAL A 80 -6.48 -16.13 15.85
C VAL A 80 -6.69 -15.48 14.48
N SER A 81 -7.81 -14.79 14.30
CA SER A 81 -8.06 -13.99 13.10
C SER A 81 -8.39 -12.56 13.48
N PHE A 82 -7.94 -11.61 12.66
CA PHE A 82 -8.34 -10.21 12.78
C PHE A 82 -9.04 -9.76 11.50
N SER A 83 -9.94 -8.79 11.65
CA SER A 83 -10.64 -8.15 10.54
C SER A 83 -10.17 -6.71 10.35
N ALA A 84 -10.44 -6.13 9.18
CA ALA A 84 -10.21 -4.70 8.94
C ALA A 84 -10.91 -3.81 9.98
N VAL A 85 -12.08 -4.24 10.49
CA VAL A 85 -12.81 -3.54 11.55
C VAL A 85 -12.06 -3.60 12.89
N ASN A 86 -11.43 -4.74 13.21
CA ASN A 86 -10.62 -4.84 14.43
C ASN A 86 -9.39 -3.94 14.33
N ILE A 87 -8.72 -3.93 13.18
CA ILE A 87 -7.56 -3.06 12.95
C ILE A 87 -7.98 -1.58 13.05
N ALA A 88 -9.04 -1.17 12.35
CA ALA A 88 -9.49 0.21 12.33
C ALA A 88 -9.89 0.76 13.70
N ARG A 89 -10.28 -0.10 14.65
CA ARG A 89 -10.59 0.31 16.04
C ARG A 89 -9.36 0.61 16.88
N GLU A 90 -8.22 0.03 16.52
CA GLU A 90 -6.96 0.16 17.27
C GLU A 90 -6.00 1.16 16.59
N ILE A 91 -6.29 1.58 15.36
CA ILE A 91 -5.53 2.63 14.67
C ILE A 91 -5.72 3.97 15.38
N LEU A 92 -4.62 4.61 15.72
CA LEU A 92 -4.58 5.98 16.24
C LEU A 92 -4.64 6.99 15.08
N PRO A 93 -5.22 8.19 15.29
CA PRO A 93 -5.27 9.24 14.26
C PRO A 93 -3.89 9.56 13.65
N GLU A 94 -2.85 9.58 14.46
CA GLU A 94 -1.46 9.82 14.06
C GLU A 94 -0.83 8.68 13.24
N GLU A 95 -1.44 7.49 13.21
CA GLU A 95 -0.99 6.35 12.41
C GLU A 95 -1.62 6.32 11.01
N ILE A 96 -2.59 7.21 10.74
CA ILE A 96 -3.25 7.31 9.43
C ILE A 96 -2.43 8.23 8.53
N ASP A 97 -2.08 7.74 7.35
CA ASP A 97 -1.38 8.55 6.35
C ASP A 97 -2.19 9.82 6.01
N SER A 98 -1.49 10.94 5.88
CA SER A 98 -2.09 12.24 5.54
C SER A 98 -2.92 12.21 4.26
N GLU A 99 -2.57 11.36 3.29
CA GLU A 99 -3.34 11.16 2.06
C GLU A 99 -4.74 10.62 2.38
N ILE A 100 -4.86 9.64 3.28
CA ILE A 100 -6.15 9.07 3.68
C ILE A 100 -6.98 10.11 4.43
N VAL A 101 -6.34 10.92 5.29
CA VAL A 101 -7.01 12.03 5.98
C VAL A 101 -7.56 13.04 4.96
N GLU A 102 -6.79 13.38 3.93
CA GLU A 102 -7.22 14.28 2.85
C GLU A 102 -8.39 13.69 2.07
N VAL A 103 -8.33 12.41 1.68
CA VAL A 103 -9.42 11.72 0.98
C VAL A 103 -10.71 11.77 1.80
N LEU A 104 -10.65 11.43 3.09
CA LEU A 104 -11.82 11.47 3.97
C LEU A 104 -12.37 12.89 4.12
N THR A 105 -11.50 13.88 4.27
CA THR A 105 -11.89 15.31 4.33
C THR A 105 -12.58 15.75 3.04
N CYS A 106 -12.07 15.36 1.87
CA CYS A 106 -12.71 15.64 0.58
C CYS A 106 -14.12 15.05 0.50
N ILE A 107 -14.32 13.80 0.96
CA ILE A 107 -15.62 13.15 1.02
C ILE A 107 -16.58 13.91 1.93
N GLU A 108 -16.14 14.29 3.14
CA GLU A 108 -16.95 15.05 4.10
C GLU A 108 -17.37 16.42 3.57
N MET A 109 -16.52 17.05 2.76
CA MET A 109 -16.75 18.38 2.18
C MET A 109 -17.43 18.36 0.81
N ASP A 110 -17.83 17.19 0.29
CA ASP A 110 -18.36 17.01 -1.07
C ASP A 110 -17.42 17.60 -2.17
N ARG A 111 -16.13 17.32 -2.03
CA ARG A 111 -15.08 17.76 -2.97
C ARG A 111 -14.44 16.56 -3.66
N ALA A 112 -14.05 16.75 -4.91
CA ALA A 112 -13.24 15.77 -5.63
C ALA A 112 -11.83 15.71 -5.03
N PHE A 113 -11.33 14.50 -4.79
CA PHE A 113 -9.91 14.27 -4.47
C PHE A 113 -9.07 14.40 -5.74
N VAL A 114 -8.04 15.24 -5.71
CA VAL A 114 -7.15 15.47 -6.85
C VAL A 114 -5.91 14.61 -6.69
N CYS A 115 -5.68 13.72 -7.65
CA CYS A 115 -4.51 12.85 -7.66
C CYS A 115 -3.24 13.72 -7.80
N ARG A 116 -2.38 13.72 -6.78
CA ARG A 116 -1.07 14.41 -6.80
C ARG A 116 -0.01 13.43 -7.27
N GLU A 117 1.03 13.94 -7.92
CA GLU A 117 2.15 13.08 -8.33
C GLU A 117 2.79 12.44 -7.08
N LEU A 118 3.07 11.14 -7.18
CA LEU A 118 3.77 10.37 -6.14
C LEU A 118 5.24 10.80 -6.11
N GLY A 119 5.54 11.94 -5.51
CA GLY A 119 6.91 12.40 -5.30
C GLY A 119 7.05 13.90 -5.06
N ASP A 120 7.08 14.28 -3.79
CA ASP A 120 8.27 14.91 -3.20
C ASP A 120 8.77 13.99 -2.07
#